data_AF-A0A941ILL0-F1
#
_entry.id   AF-A0A941ILL0-F1
#
_cell.length_a   1.000
_cell.length_b   1.000
_cell.length_c   1.000
_cell.angle_alpha   90.00
_cell.angle_beta   90.00
_cell.angle_gamma   90.00
#
_symmetry.space_group_name_H-M   'P 1'
#
loop_
_entity.id
_entity.type
_entity.pdbx_description
1 polymer ?
#
loop_
_entity_poly.entity_id
_entity_poly.type
_entity_poly.pdbx_seq_one_letter_code
_entity_poly.pdbx_strand_id
1 'polypeptide(L)'
;MQRAETEPTAAEAVYECLFEDLRWDHACDERDSYLAGLIHRLGLPLAPMERRILDEISASREARPRAGSAYRARRQEATEASLDDLVRGVATGGQERAHALAELGRRGEHRVLDLAEEICRDNPPAGVPGMSQALDHLGSAAVPRARVWSVGGSPTLARLGIRVLAEHGDTGDVGTLHAALNGYVAGGDWCAAETPARGLGRIGAPDAVGDLMAAWEATPHSLARPNFLQALVGCRAPWAEACAEEGLFDCQEEVQILACATAPDSVGVRQRLREIARDPLVPQAHEAADARLQLLSEPCPTD
;
A
#
# COMPACT_ATOMS: atom_id res chain seq x y z
N MET A 1 9.96 20.49 15.78
CA MET A 1 11.17 19.62 15.70
C MET A 1 12.36 20.11 16.52
N GLN A 2 12.61 21.42 16.66
CA GLN A 2 13.70 21.99 17.50
C GLN A 2 13.80 21.44 18.94
N ARG A 3 12.70 20.93 19.52
CA ARG A 3 12.71 20.32 20.86
C ARG A 3 13.54 19.04 20.96
N ALA A 4 13.63 18.24 19.88
CA ALA A 4 14.34 16.96 19.91
C ALA A 4 15.87 17.13 19.92
N GLU A 5 16.39 18.16 19.24
CA GLU A 5 17.84 18.45 19.16
C GLU A 5 18.42 18.92 20.50
N THR A 6 17.59 19.41 21.41
CA THR A 6 18.00 19.91 22.73
C THR A 6 17.70 18.95 23.87
N GLU A 7 17.09 17.79 23.59
CA GLU A 7 16.73 16.80 24.62
C GLU A 7 17.91 15.83 24.85
N PRO A 8 18.54 15.81 26.05
CA PRO A 8 19.67 14.92 26.35
C PRO A 8 19.40 13.41 26.20
N THR A 9 18.15 12.96 26.22
CA THR A 9 17.68 11.56 26.11
C THR A 9 17.23 11.17 24.70
N ALA A 10 17.22 12.11 23.74
CA ALA A 10 16.77 11.82 22.37
C ALA A 10 17.56 10.69 21.71
N ALA A 11 18.87 10.61 21.97
CA ALA A 11 19.73 9.55 21.45
C ALA A 11 19.33 8.16 21.99
N GLU A 12 19.05 8.06 23.29
CA GLU A 12 18.68 6.81 23.96
C GLU A 12 17.33 6.31 23.45
N ALA A 13 16.35 7.22 23.32
CA ALA A 13 15.03 6.89 22.79
C ALA A 13 15.07 6.39 21.33
N VAL A 14 15.96 6.96 20.50
CA VAL A 14 16.14 6.51 19.10
C VAL A 14 16.76 5.11 19.06
N TYR A 15 17.77 4.83 19.88
CA TYR A 15 18.37 3.49 19.94
C TYR A 15 17.42 2.45 20.52
N GLU A 16 16.65 2.79 21.55
CA GLU A 16 15.64 1.90 22.13
C GLU A 16 14.58 1.53 21.09
N CYS A 17 14.04 2.52 20.36
CA CYS A 17 13.11 2.27 19.25
C CYS A 17 13.70 1.34 18.19
N LEU A 18 15.00 1.48 17.90
CA LEU A 18 15.68 0.73 16.85
C LEU A 18 16.09 -0.69 17.27
N PHE A 19 16.43 -0.91 18.55
CA PHE A 19 16.91 -2.22 19.03
C PHE A 19 15.82 -3.12 19.60
N GLU A 20 14.87 -2.54 20.32
CA GLU A 20 13.78 -3.30 20.94
C GLU A 20 12.65 -3.60 19.96
N ASP A 21 12.74 -3.03 18.75
CA ASP A 21 11.77 -3.18 17.68
C ASP A 21 10.33 -3.03 18.22
N LEU A 22 10.04 -1.84 18.72
CA LEU A 22 8.75 -1.49 19.31
C LEU A 22 7.65 -1.36 18.24
N ARG A 23 7.75 -2.09 17.13
CA ARG A 23 6.70 -2.22 16.13
C ARG A 23 5.58 -3.05 16.71
N TRP A 24 4.38 -2.47 16.70
CA TRP A 24 3.16 -3.23 16.99
C TRP A 24 2.94 -4.32 15.92
N ASP A 25 3.32 -4.03 14.67
CA ASP A 25 3.29 -4.97 13.55
C ASP A 25 4.36 -4.60 12.50
N HIS A 26 5.24 -5.55 12.20
CA HIS A 26 6.36 -5.35 11.25
C HIS A 26 5.90 -5.23 9.79
N ALA A 27 4.68 -5.69 9.47
CA ALA A 27 4.13 -5.54 8.12
C ALA A 27 3.60 -4.12 7.85
N CYS A 28 3.45 -3.32 8.90
CA CYS A 28 2.59 -2.13 8.91
C CYS A 28 3.36 -0.83 9.20
N ASP A 29 4.66 -0.95 9.44
CA ASP A 29 5.48 0.09 10.06
C ASP A 29 6.86 0.17 9.42
N GLU A 30 6.96 1.00 8.37
CA GLU A 30 8.21 1.35 7.68
C GLU A 30 8.90 2.55 8.37
N ARG A 31 9.28 2.37 9.64
CA ARG A 31 10.02 3.38 10.42
C ARG A 31 11.51 3.46 10.08
N ASP A 32 12.03 2.52 9.28
CA ASP A 32 13.47 2.35 9.03
C ASP A 32 14.12 3.63 8.47
N SER A 33 13.52 4.22 7.42
CA SER A 33 14.00 5.45 6.79
C SER A 33 13.88 6.66 7.73
N TYR A 34 12.81 6.72 8.53
CA TYR A 34 12.61 7.77 9.52
C TYR A 34 13.65 7.71 10.66
N LEU A 35 13.90 6.51 11.21
CA LEU A 35 14.90 6.29 12.25
C LEU A 35 16.31 6.53 11.71
N ALA A 36 16.62 6.13 10.48
CA ALA A 36 17.86 6.47 9.80
C ALA A 36 18.02 8.00 9.66
N GLY A 37 16.94 8.70 9.31
CA GLY A 37 16.91 10.16 9.25
C GLY A 37 17.09 10.85 10.60
N LEU A 38 16.59 10.27 11.68
CA LEU A 38 16.86 10.75 13.03
C LEU A 38 18.32 10.54 13.43
N ILE A 39 18.88 9.36 13.18
CA ILE A 39 20.30 9.06 13.43
C ILE A 39 21.19 10.06 12.70
N HIS A 40 20.93 10.30 11.42
CA HIS A 40 21.70 11.23 10.60
C HIS A 40 21.59 12.66 11.13
N ARG A 41 20.37 13.17 11.35
CA ARG A 41 20.14 14.55 11.81
C ARG A 41 20.68 14.82 13.21
N LEU A 42 20.60 13.84 14.11
CA LEU A 42 21.11 13.94 15.48
C LEU A 42 22.62 13.61 15.59
N GLY A 43 23.27 13.21 14.50
CA GLY A 43 24.69 12.85 14.50
C GLY A 43 25.02 11.64 15.38
N LEU A 44 24.10 10.67 15.47
CA LEU A 44 24.26 9.50 16.35
C LEU A 44 25.27 8.49 15.76
N PRO A 45 26.14 7.87 16.58
CA PRO A 45 27.15 6.92 16.10
C PRO A 45 26.55 5.60 15.57
N LEU A 46 27.06 5.07 14.45
CA LEU A 46 26.53 3.83 13.85
C LEU A 46 27.03 2.52 14.52
N ALA A 47 28.12 2.59 15.28
CA ALA A 47 28.79 1.41 15.86
C ALA A 47 27.89 0.47 16.70
N PRO A 48 26.88 0.95 17.46
CA PRO A 48 25.90 0.09 18.11
C PRO A 48 25.09 -0.79 17.14
N MET A 49 24.69 -0.25 15.98
CA MET A 49 23.89 -0.96 14.98
C MET A 49 24.73 -1.96 14.19
N GLU A 50 25.94 -1.58 13.81
CA GLU A 50 26.86 -2.47 13.09
C GLU A 50 27.10 -3.77 13.85
N ARG A 51 27.28 -3.69 15.18
CA ARG A 51 27.41 -4.88 16.04
C ARG A 51 26.17 -5.77 16.00
N ARG A 52 24.98 -5.20 16.17
CA ARG A 52 23.70 -5.93 16.17
C ARG A 52 23.46 -6.66 14.84
N ILE A 53 23.69 -5.98 13.72
CA ILE A 53 23.52 -6.54 12.36
C ILE A 53 24.48 -7.70 12.12
N LEU A 54 25.74 -7.57 12.54
CA LEU A 54 26.73 -8.64 12.39
C LEU A 54 26.35 -9.89 13.20
N ASP A 55 25.78 -9.72 14.40
CA ASP A 55 25.30 -10.82 15.22
C ASP A 55 24.11 -11.54 14.55
N GLU A 56 23.16 -10.79 13.98
CA GLU A 56 21.97 -11.34 13.31
C GLU A 56 22.25 -12.01 11.97
N ILE A 57 23.15 -11.43 11.16
CA ILE A 57 23.60 -12.03 9.89
C ILE A 57 24.32 -13.34 10.15
N SER A 58 25.12 -13.40 11.22
CA SER A 58 25.81 -14.62 11.63
C SER A 58 24.80 -15.72 12.01
N ALA A 59 23.71 -15.37 12.70
CA ALA A 59 22.63 -16.29 13.03
C ALA A 59 21.77 -16.71 11.80
N SER A 60 21.56 -15.82 10.82
CA SER A 60 20.65 -16.06 9.69
C SER A 60 21.27 -16.82 8.51
N ARG A 61 22.60 -16.73 8.33
CA ARG A 61 23.33 -17.41 7.24
C ARG A 61 23.30 -18.94 7.35
N GLU A 62 22.92 -19.48 8.49
CA GLU A 62 22.80 -20.93 8.70
C GLU A 62 21.47 -21.52 8.14
N ALA A 63 20.51 -20.71 7.64
CA ALA A 63 19.12 -21.16 7.49
C ALA A 63 18.42 -21.11 6.11
N ARG A 64 18.94 -20.55 5.00
CA ARG A 64 18.13 -20.42 3.74
C ARG A 64 18.83 -20.65 2.39
N PRO A 65 18.24 -21.45 1.46
CA PRO A 65 18.66 -21.53 0.06
C PRO A 65 18.06 -20.42 -0.83
N ARG A 66 18.74 -20.12 -1.95
CA ARG A 66 18.39 -19.07 -2.94
C ARG A 66 17.23 -19.51 -3.87
N ALA A 67 16.08 -18.84 -3.81
CA ALA A 67 14.82 -19.24 -4.46
C ALA A 67 14.56 -18.73 -5.90
N GLY A 68 15.44 -17.91 -6.49
CA GLY A 68 15.12 -17.12 -7.69
C GLY A 68 15.12 -17.83 -9.06
N SER A 69 15.78 -18.99 -9.22
CA SER A 69 15.85 -19.70 -10.51
C SER A 69 14.64 -20.61 -10.74
N ALA A 70 14.19 -21.31 -9.70
CA ALA A 70 13.05 -22.23 -9.76
C ALA A 70 11.74 -21.51 -10.08
N TYR A 71 11.58 -20.27 -9.61
CA TYR A 71 10.42 -19.43 -9.90
C TYR A 71 10.26 -19.16 -11.41
N ARG A 72 11.35 -18.81 -12.11
CA ARG A 72 11.32 -18.51 -13.55
C ARG A 72 11.01 -19.73 -14.41
N ALA A 73 11.60 -20.89 -14.11
CA ALA A 73 11.33 -22.12 -14.84
C ALA A 73 9.84 -22.51 -14.75
N ARG A 74 9.26 -22.49 -13.55
CA ARG A 74 7.84 -22.81 -13.34
C ARG A 74 6.88 -21.85 -14.02
N ARG A 75 7.25 -20.58 -14.16
CA ARG A 75 6.44 -19.60 -14.90
C ARG A 75 6.41 -19.92 -16.40
N GLN A 76 7.55 -20.35 -16.96
CA GLN A 76 7.63 -20.76 -18.36
C GLN A 76 6.80 -22.02 -18.61
N GLU A 77 6.89 -23.02 -17.74
CA GLU A 77 6.07 -24.24 -17.80
C GLU A 77 4.56 -23.92 -17.79
N ALA A 78 4.12 -23.01 -16.91
CA ALA A 78 2.71 -22.59 -16.88
C ALA A 78 2.27 -21.91 -18.19
N THR A 79 3.16 -21.14 -18.82
CA THR A 79 2.85 -20.43 -20.08
C THR A 79 2.59 -21.41 -21.23
N GLU A 80 3.25 -22.57 -21.23
CA GLU A 80 3.12 -23.61 -22.27
C GLU A 80 2.03 -24.64 -21.94
N ALA A 81 1.53 -24.65 -20.70
CA ALA A 81 0.54 -25.62 -20.22
C ALA A 81 -0.83 -25.48 -20.92
N SER A 82 -1.51 -26.60 -21.13
CA SER A 82 -2.89 -26.61 -21.62
C SER A 82 -3.87 -26.07 -20.57
N LEU A 83 -5.08 -25.71 -20.99
CA LEU A 83 -6.12 -25.25 -20.05
C LEU A 83 -6.41 -26.31 -18.96
N ASP A 84 -6.46 -27.59 -19.33
CA ASP A 84 -6.73 -28.69 -18.40
C ASP A 84 -5.56 -28.94 -17.44
N ASP A 85 -4.32 -28.71 -17.87
CA ASP A 85 -3.14 -28.76 -16.99
C ASP A 85 -3.20 -27.62 -15.96
N LEU A 86 -3.55 -26.40 -16.39
CA LEU A 86 -3.69 -25.26 -15.51
C LEU A 86 -4.78 -25.49 -14.46
N VAL A 87 -5.96 -25.97 -14.87
CA VAL A 87 -7.05 -26.29 -13.93
C VAL A 87 -6.63 -27.35 -12.92
N ARG A 88 -5.87 -28.38 -13.34
CA ARG A 88 -5.30 -29.36 -12.40
C ARG A 88 -4.28 -28.72 -11.46
N GLY A 89 -3.43 -27.83 -11.94
CA GLY A 89 -2.48 -27.08 -11.11
C GLY A 89 -3.15 -26.19 -10.06
N VAL A 90 -4.36 -25.69 -10.32
CA VAL A 90 -5.13 -24.98 -9.28
C VAL A 90 -5.50 -25.93 -8.12
N ALA A 91 -5.83 -27.18 -8.40
CA ALA A 91 -6.19 -28.16 -7.37
C ALA A 91 -5.00 -28.57 -6.48
N THR A 92 -3.77 -28.60 -7.00
CA THR A 92 -2.57 -29.03 -6.25
C THR A 92 -2.18 -28.09 -5.11
N GLY A 93 -2.52 -26.81 -5.21
CA GLY A 93 -2.29 -25.82 -4.16
C GLY A 93 -0.91 -25.18 -4.19
N GLY A 94 -0.59 -24.42 -3.14
CA GLY A 94 0.71 -23.76 -2.98
C GLY A 94 1.10 -22.85 -4.15
N GLN A 95 2.36 -22.93 -4.56
CA GLN A 95 2.93 -22.12 -5.65
C GLN A 95 2.40 -22.51 -7.04
N GLU A 96 2.10 -23.80 -7.25
CA GLU A 96 1.54 -24.28 -8.53
C GLU A 96 0.16 -23.67 -8.77
N ARG A 97 -0.70 -23.63 -7.75
CA ARG A 97 -1.98 -22.92 -7.82
C ARG A 97 -1.80 -21.47 -8.19
N ALA A 98 -0.87 -20.76 -7.55
CA ALA A 98 -0.67 -19.34 -7.79
C ALA A 98 -0.27 -19.06 -9.25
N HIS A 99 0.65 -19.86 -9.80
CA HIS A 99 1.07 -19.74 -11.20
C HIS A 99 -0.05 -20.11 -12.18
N ALA A 100 -0.78 -21.19 -11.90
CA ALA A 100 -1.88 -21.62 -12.74
C ALA A 100 -3.00 -20.56 -12.79
N LEU A 101 -3.40 -20.01 -11.65
CA LEU A 101 -4.40 -18.93 -11.59
C LEU A 101 -3.93 -17.68 -12.33
N ALA A 102 -2.69 -17.23 -12.09
CA ALA A 102 -2.15 -16.06 -12.77
C ALA A 102 -2.16 -16.22 -14.30
N GLU A 103 -1.77 -17.40 -14.80
CA GLU A 103 -1.78 -17.69 -16.23
C GLU A 103 -3.20 -17.78 -16.81
N LEU A 104 -4.14 -18.42 -16.10
CA LEU A 104 -5.56 -18.45 -16.50
C LEU A 104 -6.12 -17.03 -16.62
N GLY A 105 -5.87 -16.17 -15.62
CA GLY A 105 -6.28 -14.77 -15.65
C GLY A 105 -5.65 -14.03 -16.83
N ARG A 106 -4.35 -14.18 -17.07
CA ARG A 106 -3.63 -13.55 -18.19
C ARG A 106 -4.19 -13.96 -19.56
N ARG A 107 -4.68 -15.19 -19.69
CA ARG A 107 -5.33 -15.70 -20.91
C ARG A 107 -6.78 -15.22 -21.07
N GLY A 108 -7.35 -14.53 -20.08
CA GLY A 108 -8.74 -14.08 -20.13
C GLY A 108 -9.75 -15.19 -19.80
N GLU A 109 -9.32 -16.27 -19.15
CA GLU A 109 -10.15 -17.44 -18.88
C GLU A 109 -11.16 -17.15 -17.77
N HIS A 110 -12.43 -17.00 -18.13
CA HIS A 110 -13.51 -16.66 -17.19
C HIS A 110 -13.75 -17.76 -16.14
N ARG A 111 -13.25 -18.97 -16.38
CA ARG A 111 -13.28 -20.10 -15.44
C ARG A 111 -12.58 -19.78 -14.11
N VAL A 112 -11.69 -18.78 -14.07
CA VAL A 112 -11.13 -18.23 -12.83
C VAL A 112 -12.23 -17.78 -11.85
N LEU A 113 -13.33 -17.23 -12.34
CA LEU A 113 -14.44 -16.77 -11.50
C LEU A 113 -15.14 -17.94 -10.80
N ASP A 114 -15.38 -19.03 -11.53
CA ASP A 114 -16.01 -20.23 -10.95
C ASP A 114 -15.05 -20.95 -9.98
N LEU A 115 -13.75 -20.96 -10.30
CA LEU A 115 -12.71 -21.46 -9.40
C LEU A 115 -12.60 -20.63 -8.12
N ALA A 116 -12.79 -19.31 -8.19
CA ALA A 116 -12.82 -18.46 -7.00
C ALA A 116 -13.97 -18.88 -6.07
N GLU A 117 -15.16 -19.11 -6.61
CA GLU A 117 -16.32 -19.54 -5.85
C GLU A 117 -16.15 -20.93 -5.24
N GLU A 118 -15.58 -21.87 -5.99
CA GLU A 118 -15.31 -23.21 -5.52
C GLU A 118 -14.30 -23.20 -4.35
N ILE A 119 -13.16 -22.54 -4.53
CA ILE A 119 -12.09 -22.53 -3.53
C ILE A 119 -12.49 -21.73 -2.29
N CYS A 120 -13.18 -20.61 -2.48
CA CYS A 120 -13.55 -19.73 -1.37
C CYS A 120 -14.83 -20.16 -0.65
N ARG A 121 -15.50 -21.24 -1.10
CA ARG A 121 -16.67 -21.82 -0.44
C ARG A 121 -16.38 -22.16 1.03
N ASP A 122 -15.21 -22.76 1.28
CA ASP A 122 -14.80 -23.19 2.62
C ASP A 122 -14.06 -22.10 3.41
N ASN A 123 -14.05 -20.86 2.88
CA ASN A 123 -13.46 -19.68 3.51
C ASN A 123 -12.04 -19.90 4.06
N PRO A 124 -11.05 -20.20 3.19
CA PRO A 124 -9.70 -20.55 3.62
C PRO A 124 -9.04 -19.40 4.40
N PRO A 125 -8.42 -19.68 5.57
CA PRO A 125 -7.90 -18.63 6.45
C PRO A 125 -6.70 -17.87 5.87
N ALA A 126 -5.92 -18.50 4.98
CA ALA A 126 -4.74 -17.91 4.36
C ALA A 126 -5.04 -17.18 3.02
N GLY A 127 -6.32 -16.99 2.68
CA GLY A 127 -6.72 -16.53 1.35
C GLY A 127 -6.38 -17.55 0.24
N VAL A 128 -6.39 -17.09 -1.01
CA VAL A 128 -6.12 -17.93 -2.19
C VAL A 128 -4.95 -17.34 -2.98
N PRO A 129 -3.72 -17.85 -2.79
CA PRO A 129 -2.55 -17.37 -3.49
C PRO A 129 -2.74 -17.35 -5.02
N GLY A 130 -2.43 -16.23 -5.66
CA GLY A 130 -2.57 -15.99 -7.10
C GLY A 130 -3.98 -15.64 -7.58
N MET A 131 -5.02 -15.77 -6.75
CA MET A 131 -6.39 -15.42 -7.14
C MET A 131 -6.54 -13.94 -7.44
N SER A 132 -6.05 -13.07 -6.56
CA SER A 132 -6.13 -11.62 -6.77
C SER A 132 -5.48 -11.19 -8.08
N GLN A 133 -4.29 -11.69 -8.39
CA GLN A 133 -3.60 -11.42 -9.65
C GLN A 133 -4.39 -11.91 -10.87
N ALA A 134 -5.01 -13.09 -10.77
CA ALA A 134 -5.84 -13.62 -11.84
C ALA A 134 -7.05 -12.74 -12.13
N LEU A 135 -7.71 -12.23 -11.07
CA LEU A 135 -8.83 -11.31 -11.18
C LEU A 135 -8.39 -9.93 -11.73
N ASP A 136 -7.24 -9.41 -11.29
CA ASP A 136 -6.67 -8.18 -11.83
C ASP A 136 -6.40 -8.31 -13.34
N HIS A 137 -5.96 -9.49 -13.82
CA HIS A 137 -5.80 -9.75 -15.26
C HIS A 137 -7.11 -9.81 -16.04
N LEU A 138 -8.20 -10.31 -15.43
CA LEU A 138 -9.53 -10.27 -16.04
C LEU A 138 -10.10 -8.84 -16.11
N GLY A 139 -9.68 -7.97 -15.20
CA GLY A 139 -10.06 -6.57 -15.21
C GLY A 139 -11.57 -6.36 -15.05
N SER A 140 -12.13 -5.49 -15.89
CA SER A 140 -13.57 -5.17 -15.88
C SER A 140 -14.49 -6.37 -16.16
N ALA A 141 -13.98 -7.44 -16.81
CA ALA A 141 -14.77 -8.66 -17.05
C ALA A 141 -15.17 -9.37 -15.74
N ALA A 142 -14.43 -9.14 -14.64
CA ALA A 142 -14.75 -9.72 -13.33
C ALA A 142 -15.82 -8.92 -12.56
N VAL A 143 -16.12 -7.67 -12.94
CA VAL A 143 -17.00 -6.76 -12.19
C VAL A 143 -18.41 -7.32 -11.96
N PRO A 144 -19.12 -7.90 -12.96
CA PRO A 144 -20.45 -8.44 -12.72
C PRO A 144 -20.49 -9.52 -11.63
N ARG A 145 -19.45 -10.35 -11.54
CA ARG A 145 -19.37 -11.39 -10.51
C ARG A 145 -18.91 -10.81 -9.17
N ALA A 146 -18.00 -9.85 -9.18
CA ALA A 146 -17.56 -9.15 -7.97
C ALA A 146 -18.72 -8.47 -7.22
N ARG A 147 -19.69 -7.87 -7.92
CA ARG A 147 -20.91 -7.29 -7.33
C ARG A 147 -21.74 -8.31 -6.55
N VAL A 148 -21.81 -9.55 -7.04
CA VAL A 148 -22.51 -10.64 -6.34
C VAL A 148 -21.72 -11.06 -5.10
N TRP A 149 -20.42 -11.24 -5.23
CA TRP A 149 -19.54 -11.65 -4.14
C TRP A 149 -19.52 -10.66 -2.98
N SER A 150 -19.52 -9.36 -3.27
CA SER A 150 -19.42 -8.31 -2.26
C SER A 150 -20.63 -8.20 -1.34
N VAL A 151 -21.79 -8.76 -1.72
CA VAL A 151 -23.04 -8.65 -0.95
C VAL A 151 -23.43 -9.98 -0.28
N GLY A 152 -23.15 -11.12 -0.90
CA GLY A 152 -23.67 -12.43 -0.45
C GLY A 152 -22.65 -13.58 -0.46
N GLY A 153 -21.36 -13.30 -0.66
CA GLY A 153 -20.30 -14.32 -0.66
C GLY A 153 -19.81 -14.70 0.74
N SER A 154 -18.93 -15.70 0.79
CA SER A 154 -18.09 -15.92 1.97
C SER A 154 -17.22 -14.68 2.26
N PRO A 155 -16.73 -14.47 3.49
CA PRO A 155 -15.86 -13.33 3.80
C PRO A 155 -14.67 -13.16 2.84
N THR A 156 -14.04 -14.28 2.44
CA THR A 156 -12.97 -14.27 1.43
C THR A 156 -13.46 -13.83 0.05
N LEU A 157 -14.61 -14.33 -0.43
CA LEU A 157 -15.19 -13.87 -1.70
C LEU A 157 -15.58 -12.39 -1.65
N ALA A 158 -16.16 -11.94 -0.55
CA ALA A 158 -16.54 -10.54 -0.37
C ALA A 158 -15.31 -9.63 -0.48
N ARG A 159 -14.19 -9.97 0.18
CA ARG A 159 -12.92 -9.24 0.07
C ARG A 159 -12.38 -9.21 -1.37
N LEU A 160 -12.42 -10.33 -2.09
CA LEU A 160 -12.03 -10.38 -3.51
C LEU A 160 -12.94 -9.51 -4.38
N GLY A 161 -14.25 -9.54 -4.12
CA GLY A 161 -15.24 -8.68 -4.77
C GLY A 161 -14.91 -7.21 -4.56
N ILE A 162 -14.71 -6.77 -3.30
CA ILE A 162 -14.34 -5.39 -2.97
C ILE A 162 -13.07 -4.95 -3.70
N ARG A 163 -12.05 -5.82 -3.80
CA ARG A 163 -10.83 -5.52 -4.58
C ARG A 163 -11.12 -5.27 -6.05
N VAL A 164 -11.87 -6.16 -6.70
CA VAL A 164 -12.23 -6.00 -8.12
C VAL A 164 -13.05 -4.72 -8.34
N LEU A 165 -14.01 -4.42 -7.45
CA LEU A 165 -14.80 -3.20 -7.53
C LEU A 165 -13.95 -1.94 -7.29
N ALA A 166 -13.00 -2.00 -6.37
CA ALA A 166 -12.10 -0.88 -6.13
C ALA A 166 -11.26 -0.55 -7.37
N GLU A 167 -10.73 -1.56 -8.06
CA GLU A 167 -9.87 -1.37 -9.22
C GLU A 167 -10.65 -1.08 -10.51
N HIS A 168 -11.78 -1.74 -10.73
CA HIS A 168 -12.48 -1.75 -12.03
C HIS A 168 -13.95 -1.34 -11.98
N GLY A 169 -14.51 -1.13 -10.78
CA GLY A 169 -15.90 -0.72 -10.61
C GLY A 169 -16.19 0.70 -11.10
N ASP A 170 -17.47 1.02 -11.15
CA ASP A 170 -18.00 2.32 -11.61
C ASP A 170 -18.80 3.01 -10.51
N THR A 171 -19.46 4.12 -10.84
CA THR A 171 -20.26 4.91 -9.89
C THR A 171 -21.37 4.11 -9.20
N GLY A 172 -21.86 3.02 -9.81
CA GLY A 172 -22.84 2.12 -9.21
C GLY A 172 -22.29 1.31 -8.04
N ASP A 173 -20.96 1.19 -7.92
CA ASP A 173 -20.29 0.40 -6.89
C ASP A 173 -19.90 1.23 -5.65
N VAL A 174 -20.10 2.55 -5.68
CA VAL A 174 -19.72 3.47 -4.59
C VAL A 174 -20.33 3.05 -3.26
N GLY A 175 -21.63 2.73 -3.21
CA GLY A 175 -22.30 2.34 -1.96
C GLY A 175 -21.69 1.08 -1.33
N THR A 176 -21.27 0.12 -2.15
CA THR A 176 -20.62 -1.11 -1.68
C THR A 176 -19.21 -0.85 -1.16
N LEU A 177 -18.41 -0.05 -1.88
CA LEU A 177 -17.06 0.33 -1.44
C LEU A 177 -17.10 1.16 -0.17
N HIS A 178 -18.05 2.09 -0.08
CA HIS A 178 -18.25 2.94 1.09
C HIS A 178 -18.65 2.13 2.32
N ALA A 179 -19.60 1.19 2.18
CA ALA A 179 -19.96 0.29 3.26
C ALA A 179 -18.78 -0.59 3.72
N ALA A 180 -17.95 -1.05 2.79
CA ALA A 180 -16.75 -1.83 3.10
C ALA A 180 -15.71 -1.01 3.87
N LEU A 181 -15.41 0.22 3.42
CA LEU A 181 -14.52 1.15 4.13
C LEU A 181 -14.96 1.32 5.58
N ASN A 182 -16.23 1.67 5.80
CA ASN A 182 -16.76 1.93 7.13
C ASN A 182 -16.73 0.68 8.01
N GLY A 183 -17.02 -0.49 7.44
CA GLY A 183 -16.91 -1.77 8.15
C GLY A 183 -15.49 -2.08 8.60
N TYR A 184 -14.49 -1.89 7.73
CA TYR A 184 -13.09 -2.15 8.07
C TYR A 184 -12.53 -1.16 9.09
N VAL A 185 -12.81 0.13 8.93
CA VAL A 185 -12.42 1.17 9.89
C VAL A 185 -13.02 0.90 11.26
N ALA A 186 -14.33 0.61 11.34
CA ALA A 186 -14.99 0.28 12.60
C ALA A 186 -14.44 -0.99 13.26
N GLY A 187 -13.97 -1.96 12.46
CA GLY A 187 -13.33 -3.18 12.92
C GLY A 187 -11.84 -3.04 13.25
N GLY A 188 -11.22 -1.88 12.97
CA GLY A 188 -9.77 -1.68 13.11
C GLY A 188 -8.91 -2.42 12.07
N ASP A 189 -9.51 -2.91 10.98
CA ASP A 189 -8.81 -3.61 9.88
C ASP A 189 -8.30 -2.58 8.85
N TRP A 190 -7.30 -1.79 9.25
CA TRP A 190 -6.79 -0.66 8.48
C TRP A 190 -6.21 -1.07 7.11
N CYS A 191 -5.52 -2.21 7.04
CA CYS A 191 -4.99 -2.73 5.78
C CYS A 191 -6.13 -3.06 4.80
N ALA A 192 -7.23 -3.65 5.28
CA ALA A 192 -8.38 -3.94 4.43
C ALA A 192 -9.11 -2.66 3.99
N ALA A 193 -9.07 -1.59 4.80
CA ALA A 193 -9.68 -0.29 4.49
C ALA A 193 -9.00 0.44 3.32
N GLU A 194 -7.73 0.16 3.03
CA GLU A 194 -6.97 0.77 1.92
C GLU A 194 -7.63 0.52 0.55
N THR A 195 -8.09 -0.71 0.33
CA THR A 195 -8.65 -1.14 -0.95
C THR A 195 -9.92 -0.36 -1.32
N PRO A 196 -10.97 -0.32 -0.49
CA PRO A 196 -12.15 0.48 -0.80
C PRO A 196 -11.86 1.98 -0.84
N ALA A 197 -10.94 2.50 -0.01
CA ALA A 197 -10.54 3.91 -0.08
C ALA A 197 -9.99 4.28 -1.46
N ARG A 198 -9.04 3.49 -1.99
CA ARG A 198 -8.49 3.69 -3.34
C ARG A 198 -9.58 3.68 -4.41
N GLY A 199 -10.52 2.74 -4.30
CA GLY A 199 -11.66 2.64 -5.22
C GLY A 199 -12.56 3.88 -5.20
N LEU A 200 -12.91 4.36 -4.01
CA LEU A 200 -13.72 5.58 -3.83
C LEU A 200 -13.03 6.81 -4.42
N GLY A 201 -11.71 6.93 -4.19
CA GLY A 201 -10.87 7.96 -4.79
C GLY A 201 -10.85 7.93 -6.31
N ARG A 202 -10.60 6.76 -6.88
CA ARG A 202 -10.57 6.55 -8.35
C ARG A 202 -11.90 6.90 -9.00
N ILE A 203 -13.01 6.53 -8.38
CA ILE A 203 -14.36 6.85 -8.88
C ILE A 203 -14.70 8.33 -8.67
N GLY A 204 -14.07 8.99 -7.69
CA GLY A 204 -14.33 10.37 -7.33
C GLY A 204 -15.65 10.51 -6.56
N ALA A 205 -15.85 9.71 -5.51
CA ALA A 205 -17.09 9.65 -4.73
C ALA A 205 -17.17 10.79 -3.68
N PRO A 206 -17.91 11.89 -3.93
CA PRO A 206 -17.95 13.03 -3.01
C PRO A 206 -18.60 12.69 -1.67
N ASP A 207 -19.58 11.78 -1.66
CA ASP A 207 -20.32 11.40 -0.45
C ASP A 207 -19.47 10.59 0.55
N ALA A 208 -18.31 10.07 0.10
CA ALA A 208 -17.38 9.33 0.96
C ALA A 208 -16.33 10.23 1.64
N VAL A 209 -16.27 11.53 1.30
CA VAL A 209 -15.20 12.44 1.78
C VAL A 209 -15.17 12.53 3.31
N GLY A 210 -16.33 12.60 3.97
CA GLY A 210 -16.39 12.67 5.44
C GLY A 210 -15.78 11.44 6.12
N ASP A 211 -16.10 10.25 5.62
CA ASP A 211 -15.59 9.00 6.21
C ASP A 211 -14.12 8.74 5.85
N LEU A 212 -13.68 9.14 4.66
CA LEU A 212 -12.26 9.13 4.29
C LEU A 212 -11.43 10.06 5.18
N MET A 213 -11.97 11.23 5.51
CA MET A 213 -11.32 12.18 6.42
C MET A 213 -11.22 11.60 7.84
N ALA A 214 -12.32 11.03 8.34
CA ALA A 214 -12.31 10.36 9.64
C ALA A 214 -11.29 9.21 9.68
N ALA A 215 -11.16 8.44 8.59
CA ALA A 215 -10.16 7.38 8.46
C ALA A 215 -8.72 7.93 8.45
N TRP A 216 -8.45 9.03 7.73
CA TRP A 216 -7.15 9.72 7.75
C TRP A 216 -6.75 10.17 9.16
N GLU A 217 -7.68 10.79 9.90
CA GLU A 217 -7.42 11.31 11.24
C GLU A 217 -7.28 10.19 12.29
N ALA A 218 -8.03 9.10 12.14
CA ALA A 218 -8.09 8.04 13.14
C ALA A 218 -7.07 6.92 12.93
N THR A 219 -6.52 6.77 11.72
CA THR A 219 -5.67 5.62 11.43
C THR A 219 -4.35 5.67 12.22
N PRO A 220 -4.03 4.64 13.03
CA PRO A 220 -2.70 4.47 13.60
C PRO A 220 -1.73 3.88 12.56
N HIS A 221 -2.22 3.51 11.37
CA HIS A 221 -1.50 2.72 10.40
C HIS A 221 -0.91 3.61 9.32
N SER A 222 0.40 3.84 9.41
CA SER A 222 1.09 4.76 8.50
C SER A 222 0.96 4.31 7.04
N LEU A 223 1.08 3.00 6.73
CA LEU A 223 0.92 2.50 5.34
C LEU A 223 -0.50 2.67 4.75
N ALA A 224 -1.51 2.93 5.58
CA ALA A 224 -2.86 3.17 5.07
C ALA A 224 -3.05 4.63 4.62
N ARG A 225 -2.27 5.56 5.19
CA ARG A 225 -2.35 7.00 4.93
C ARG A 225 -2.17 7.38 3.45
N PRO A 226 -1.25 6.79 2.65
CA PRO A 226 -1.16 7.09 1.22
C PRO A 226 -2.48 6.84 0.49
N ASN A 227 -3.18 5.73 0.81
CA ASN A 227 -4.43 5.37 0.17
C ASN A 227 -5.56 6.34 0.55
N PHE A 228 -5.63 6.78 1.81
CA PHE A 228 -6.62 7.78 2.24
C PHE A 228 -6.35 9.16 1.63
N LEU A 229 -5.10 9.62 1.60
CA LEU A 229 -4.74 10.88 0.95
C LEU A 229 -5.03 10.84 -0.55
N GLN A 230 -4.63 9.76 -1.23
CA GLN A 230 -4.94 9.55 -2.64
C GLN A 230 -6.46 9.56 -2.88
N ALA A 231 -7.23 8.95 -1.98
CA ALA A 231 -8.68 8.94 -2.07
C ALA A 231 -9.31 10.32 -1.90
N LEU A 232 -8.88 11.10 -0.90
CA LEU A 232 -9.33 12.47 -0.66
C LEU A 232 -9.03 13.38 -1.86
N VAL A 233 -7.85 13.25 -2.45
CA VAL A 233 -7.46 13.97 -3.68
C VAL A 233 -8.34 13.55 -4.86
N GLY A 234 -8.55 12.24 -5.06
CA GLY A 234 -9.39 11.72 -6.14
C GLY A 234 -10.85 12.17 -6.04
N CYS A 235 -11.39 12.27 -4.83
CA CYS A 235 -12.72 12.80 -4.56
C CYS A 235 -12.81 14.33 -4.64
N ARG A 236 -11.70 15.04 -4.87
CA ARG A 236 -11.60 16.51 -4.87
C ARG A 236 -12.14 17.12 -3.57
N ALA A 237 -11.80 16.50 -2.43
CA ALA A 237 -12.20 17.00 -1.14
C ALA A 237 -11.63 18.41 -0.91
N PRO A 238 -12.41 19.39 -0.42
CA PRO A 238 -11.89 20.74 -0.14
C PRO A 238 -10.73 20.78 0.86
N TRP A 239 -10.54 19.70 1.62
CA TRP A 239 -9.55 19.56 2.69
C TRP A 239 -8.35 18.73 2.24
N ALA A 240 -8.36 18.18 1.02
CA ALA A 240 -7.26 17.36 0.50
C ALA A 240 -5.94 18.14 0.48
N GLU A 241 -5.97 19.44 0.21
CA GLU A 241 -4.79 20.31 0.26
C GLU A 241 -4.21 20.43 1.68
N ALA A 242 -5.06 20.52 2.71
CA ALA A 242 -4.62 20.57 4.11
C ALA A 242 -4.02 19.21 4.55
N CYS A 243 -4.65 18.10 4.17
CA CYS A 243 -4.10 16.77 4.40
C CYS A 243 -2.78 16.56 3.64
N ALA A 244 -2.65 17.10 2.44
CA ALA A 244 -1.40 17.06 1.67
C ALA A 244 -0.31 17.90 2.33
N GLU A 245 -0.62 19.09 2.86
CA GLU A 245 0.34 19.89 3.65
C GLU A 245 0.82 19.12 4.89
N GLU A 246 -0.10 18.47 5.63
CA GLU A 246 0.25 17.57 6.74
C GLU A 246 1.14 16.40 6.25
N GLY A 247 0.81 15.81 5.10
CA GLY A 247 1.51 14.68 4.49
C GLY A 247 2.98 14.96 4.14
N LEU A 248 3.39 16.23 3.98
CA LEU A 248 4.81 16.59 3.81
C LEU A 248 5.67 16.31 5.06
N PHE A 249 5.02 16.08 6.21
CA PHE A 249 5.65 15.74 7.48
C PHE A 249 5.47 14.27 7.86
N ASP A 250 4.83 13.47 7.00
CA ASP A 250 4.60 12.06 7.25
C ASP A 250 5.91 11.26 7.28
N CYS A 251 5.93 10.11 7.96
CA CYS A 251 7.08 9.21 7.94
C CYS A 251 7.10 8.28 6.72
N GLN A 252 5.95 8.09 6.07
CA GLN A 252 5.82 7.25 4.88
C GLN A 252 6.17 8.02 3.61
N GLU A 253 7.10 7.46 2.83
CA GLU A 253 7.61 8.11 1.63
C GLU A 253 6.51 8.32 0.58
N GLU A 254 5.61 7.35 0.41
CA GLU A 254 4.47 7.46 -0.52
C GLU A 254 3.51 8.59 -0.17
N VAL A 255 3.29 8.86 1.13
CA VAL A 255 2.50 10.02 1.57
C VAL A 255 3.22 11.30 1.17
N GLN A 256 4.52 11.39 1.42
CA GLN A 256 5.31 12.56 1.06
C GLN A 256 5.31 12.81 -0.45
N ILE A 257 5.41 11.77 -1.28
CA ILE A 257 5.35 11.87 -2.75
C ILE A 257 4.00 12.47 -3.19
N LEU A 258 2.88 11.92 -2.69
CA LEU A 258 1.54 12.41 -3.00
C LEU A 258 1.33 13.84 -2.50
N ALA A 259 1.83 14.14 -1.30
CA ALA A 259 1.80 15.46 -0.70
C ALA A 259 2.58 16.49 -1.52
N CYS A 260 3.77 16.15 -2.02
CA CYS A 260 4.56 17.03 -2.88
C CYS A 260 3.78 17.46 -4.13
N ALA A 261 3.02 16.54 -4.73
CA ALA A 261 2.22 16.84 -5.91
C ALA A 261 1.00 17.74 -5.62
N THR A 262 0.41 17.62 -4.43
CA THR A 262 -0.94 18.13 -4.14
C THR A 262 -0.98 19.28 -3.14
N ALA A 263 0.07 19.47 -2.34
CA ALA A 263 0.09 20.51 -1.32
C ALA A 263 -0.07 21.91 -1.94
N PRO A 264 -0.80 22.82 -1.25
CA PRO A 264 -1.07 24.16 -1.74
C PRO A 264 0.21 24.97 -1.84
N ASP A 265 0.29 25.88 -2.81
CA ASP A 265 1.46 26.73 -2.96
C ASP A 265 1.51 27.81 -1.87
N SER A 266 2.21 27.50 -0.79
CA SER A 266 2.46 28.42 0.33
C SER A 266 3.95 28.56 0.62
N VAL A 267 4.33 29.62 1.33
CA VAL A 267 5.72 29.82 1.76
C VAL A 267 6.20 28.63 2.62
N GLY A 268 5.34 28.12 3.51
CA GLY A 268 5.62 26.97 4.36
C GLY A 268 5.83 25.70 3.54
N VAL A 269 4.93 25.41 2.59
CA VAL A 269 5.05 24.25 1.69
C VAL A 269 6.33 24.35 0.85
N ARG A 270 6.63 25.50 0.24
CA ARG A 270 7.88 25.70 -0.52
C ARG A 270 9.12 25.51 0.35
N GLN A 271 9.09 25.95 1.60
CA GLN A 271 10.20 25.68 2.53
C GLN A 271 10.35 24.19 2.77
N ARG A 272 9.25 23.50 3.08
CA ARG A 272 9.27 22.07 3.36
C ARG A 272 9.70 21.22 2.17
N LEU A 273 9.26 21.55 0.96
CA LEU A 273 9.72 20.91 -0.27
C LEU A 273 11.25 21.03 -0.45
N ARG A 274 11.85 22.20 -0.15
CA ARG A 274 13.31 22.37 -0.21
C ARG A 274 14.07 21.56 0.85
N GLU A 275 13.42 21.24 1.96
CA GLU A 275 13.99 20.36 2.99
C GLU A 275 13.98 18.91 2.51
N ILE A 276 12.83 18.42 2.03
CA ILE A 276 12.69 17.06 1.46
C ILE A 276 13.65 16.86 0.29
N ALA A 277 13.73 17.86 -0.60
CA ALA A 277 14.65 17.84 -1.74
C ALA A 277 16.15 17.76 -1.38
N ARG A 278 16.51 18.00 -0.12
CA ARG A 278 17.89 17.89 0.37
C ARG A 278 18.11 16.67 1.24
N ASP A 279 17.06 15.89 1.52
CA ASP A 279 17.13 14.72 2.36
C ASP A 279 17.47 13.47 1.52
N PRO A 280 18.70 12.93 1.62
CA PRO A 280 19.11 11.78 0.80
C PRO A 280 18.45 10.47 1.25
N LEU A 281 17.70 10.46 2.36
CA LEU A 281 17.15 9.24 2.96
C LEU A 281 15.73 8.92 2.50
N VAL A 282 15.12 9.81 1.72
CA VAL A 282 13.82 9.62 1.05
C VAL A 282 13.99 9.87 -0.45
N PRO A 283 14.69 8.96 -1.17
CA PRO A 283 15.16 9.22 -2.53
C PRO A 283 14.04 9.53 -3.53
N GLN A 284 12.88 8.87 -3.41
CA GLN A 284 11.75 9.12 -4.29
C GLN A 284 11.00 10.39 -3.91
N ALA A 285 10.83 10.67 -2.60
CA ALA A 285 10.21 11.93 -2.16
C ALA A 285 11.09 13.14 -2.50
N HIS A 286 12.41 13.00 -2.46
CA HIS A 286 13.37 14.00 -2.95
C HIS A 286 13.11 14.33 -4.42
N GLU A 287 13.04 13.33 -5.30
CA GLU A 287 12.75 13.54 -6.73
C GLU A 287 11.40 14.24 -6.94
N ALA A 288 10.37 13.84 -6.19
CA ALA A 288 9.05 14.46 -6.25
C ALA A 288 9.06 15.92 -5.79
N ALA A 289 9.77 16.23 -4.70
CA ALA A 289 9.89 17.58 -4.16
C ALA A 289 10.67 18.51 -5.11
N ASP A 290 11.76 18.03 -5.70
CA ASP A 290 12.54 18.76 -6.69
C ASP A 290 11.73 19.07 -7.94
N ALA A 291 11.03 18.07 -8.48
CA ALA A 291 10.13 18.26 -9.62
C ALA A 291 9.06 19.32 -9.30
N ARG A 292 8.47 19.29 -8.10
CA ARG A 292 7.47 20.28 -7.68
C ARG A 292 8.06 21.69 -7.57
N LEU A 293 9.25 21.84 -7.01
CA LEU A 293 9.91 23.16 -6.87
C LEU A 293 10.25 23.78 -8.23
N GLN A 294 10.60 22.97 -9.21
CA GLN A 294 10.84 23.42 -10.59
C GLN A 294 9.56 24.00 -11.20
N LEU A 295 8.45 23.26 -11.13
CA LEU A 295 7.13 23.71 -11.60
C LEU A 295 6.67 25.01 -10.93
N LEU A 296 6.91 25.13 -9.62
CA LEU A 296 6.53 26.32 -8.85
C LEU A 296 7.43 27.54 -9.10
N SER A 297 8.56 27.37 -9.79
CA SER A 297 9.50 28.44 -10.14
C SER A 297 9.27 29.00 -11.55
N GLU A 298 8.50 28.31 -12.39
CA GLU A 298 8.11 28.81 -13.71
C GLU A 298 7.14 30.00 -13.55
N PRO A 299 7.41 31.16 -14.17
CA PRO A 299 6.50 32.28 -14.12
C PRO A 299 5.15 31.88 -14.75
N CYS A 300 4.05 32.14 -14.05
CA CYS A 300 2.71 31.92 -14.56
C CYS A 300 2.60 32.59 -15.95
N PRO A 301 2.24 31.86 -17.02
CA PRO A 301 2.06 32.46 -18.33
C PRO A 301 1.02 33.59 -18.20
N THR A 302 1.43 34.80 -18.53
CA THR A 302 0.53 35.95 -18.56
C THR A 302 -0.41 35.78 -19.76
N ASP A 303 -1.69 35.49 -19.50
CA ASP A 303 -2.78 35.55 -20.46
C ASP A 303 -3.05 36.98 -20.97
#